data_AF-A0A183T934-F1
#
_entry.id   AF-A0A183T934-F1
#
_cell.length_a   1.000
_cell.length_b   1.000
_cell.length_c   1.000
_cell.angle_alpha   90.00
_cell.angle_beta   90.00
_cell.angle_gamma   90.00
#
_symmetry.space_group_name_H-M   'P 1'
#
loop_
_entity.id
_entity.type
_entity.pdbx_description
1 polymer ?
#
loop_
_entity_poly.entity_id
_entity_poly.type
_entity_poly.pdbx_seq_one_letter_code
_entity_poly.pdbx_strand_id
1 'polypeptide(L)'
;MTARVTDNGTVSEASAVTNGVKQGCVLAPTLFTLVFYAMPMNAYHDERTGIRIVYRTDGHLLNSWRMQATTRGSTGTEHDLLFADDCALNTVTEEDMHRSTDLFAAGCANF
;
A
#
# COMPACT_ATOMS: atom_id res chain seq x y z
N MET A 1 -7.42 -26.74 -5.22
CA MET A 1 -6.45 -26.77 -4.11
C MET A 1 -7.26 -26.73 -2.82
N THR A 2 -6.91 -27.46 -1.77
CA THR A 2 -7.62 -27.41 -0.48
C THR A 2 -6.65 -26.97 0.60
N ALA A 3 -7.07 -26.04 1.45
CA ALA A 3 -6.25 -25.50 2.52
C ALA A 3 -6.94 -25.74 3.88
N ARG A 4 -6.10 -25.82 4.92
CA ARG A 4 -6.52 -25.85 6.33
C ARG A 4 -5.73 -24.76 7.03
N VAL A 5 -6.42 -23.94 7.80
CA VAL A 5 -5.81 -22.95 8.69
C VAL A 5 -5.59 -23.61 10.04
N THR A 6 -4.39 -23.45 10.58
CA THR A 6 -4.05 -23.85 11.94
C THR A 6 -3.91 -22.59 12.78
N ASP A 7 -4.74 -22.45 13.81
CA ASP A 7 -4.63 -21.38 14.80
C ASP A 7 -4.49 -21.98 16.19
N ASN A 8 -3.45 -21.54 16.91
CA ASN A 8 -3.14 -21.97 18.28
C ASN A 8 -3.19 -23.50 18.50
N GLY A 9 -2.75 -24.30 17.52
CA GLY A 9 -2.74 -25.77 17.57
C GLY A 9 -4.06 -26.45 17.18
N THR A 10 -5.13 -25.69 16.95
CA THR A 10 -6.39 -26.20 16.39
C THR A 10 -6.40 -26.10 14.87
N VAL A 11 -6.80 -27.18 14.20
CA VAL A 11 -6.82 -27.26 12.73
C VAL A 11 -8.25 -27.17 12.22
N SER A 12 -8.52 -26.23 11.32
CA SER A 12 -9.82 -26.07 10.66
C SER A 12 -10.11 -27.17 9.63
N GLU A 13 -11.38 -27.32 9.25
CA GLU A 13 -11.79 -28.20 8.15
C GLU A 13 -11.14 -27.80 6.82
N ALA A 14 -10.95 -28.82 5.95
CA ALA A 14 -10.42 -28.57 4.62
C ALA A 14 -11.40 -27.74 3.79
N SER A 15 -10.99 -26.54 3.41
CA SER A 15 -11.75 -25.67 2.53
C SER A 15 -11.16 -25.65 1.13
N ALA A 16 -12.01 -25.61 0.10
CA ALA A 16 -11.57 -25.45 -1.28
C ALA A 16 -11.04 -24.02 -1.48
N VAL A 17 -9.77 -23.90 -1.85
CA VAL A 17 -9.17 -22.63 -2.27
C VAL A 17 -9.65 -22.37 -3.70
N THR A 18 -10.65 -21.50 -3.83
CA THR A 18 -11.22 -21.09 -5.12
C THR A 18 -10.57 -19.83 -5.66
N ASN A 19 -10.00 -19.01 -4.78
CA ASN A 19 -9.39 -17.72 -5.10
C ASN A 19 -7.90 -17.78 -4.73
N GLY A 20 -7.03 -17.60 -5.72
CA GLY A 20 -5.57 -17.69 -5.53
C GLY A 20 -4.85 -17.96 -6.84
N VAL A 21 -3.61 -17.50 -6.93
CA VAL A 21 -2.72 -17.73 -8.08
C VAL A 21 -1.69 -18.78 -7.72
N LYS A 22 -1.26 -19.58 -8.70
CA LYS A 22 -0.27 -20.64 -8.48
C LYS A 22 1.06 -20.03 -8.04
N GLN A 23 1.66 -20.55 -6.96
CA GLN A 23 3.01 -20.16 -6.52
C GLN A 23 4.02 -20.43 -7.64
N GLY A 24 4.89 -19.44 -7.90
CA GLY A 24 5.83 -19.48 -9.03
C GLY A 24 5.21 -19.06 -10.38
N CYS A 25 3.97 -18.61 -10.41
CA CYS A 25 3.40 -17.94 -11.58
C CYS A 25 4.09 -16.58 -11.76
N VAL A 26 4.72 -16.37 -12.92
CA VAL A 26 5.43 -15.12 -13.24
C VAL A 26 4.49 -13.90 -13.20
N LEU A 27 3.20 -14.09 -13.48
CA LEU A 27 2.19 -13.03 -13.47
C LEU A 27 1.53 -12.81 -12.11
N ALA A 28 1.71 -13.73 -11.14
CA ALA A 28 1.09 -13.60 -9.83
C ALA A 28 1.52 -12.33 -9.07
N PRO A 29 2.82 -11.96 -9.04
CA PRO A 29 3.24 -10.72 -8.39
C PRO A 29 2.60 -9.49 -9.02
N THR A 30 2.55 -9.43 -10.37
CA THR A 30 1.95 -8.29 -11.08
C THR A 30 0.45 -8.15 -10.79
N LEU A 31 -0.30 -9.25 -10.82
CA LEU A 31 -1.74 -9.23 -10.54
C LEU A 31 -2.02 -8.91 -9.08
N PHE A 32 -1.21 -9.44 -8.17
CA PHE A 32 -1.30 -9.14 -6.74
C PHE A 32 -1.08 -7.65 -6.48
N THR A 33 0.03 -7.09 -7.01
CA THR A 33 0.31 -5.65 -6.89
C THR A 33 -0.78 -4.79 -7.52
N LEU A 34 -1.40 -5.21 -8.63
CA LEU A 34 -2.48 -4.46 -9.27
C LEU A 34 -3.72 -4.35 -8.38
N VAL A 35 -4.16 -5.48 -7.80
CA VAL A 35 -5.32 -5.52 -6.88
C VAL A 35 -5.00 -4.73 -5.62
N PHE A 36 -3.80 -4.91 -5.08
CA PHE A 36 -3.33 -4.25 -3.88
C PHE A 36 -3.13 -2.73 -4.06
N TYR A 37 -2.96 -2.26 -5.30
CA TYR A 37 -2.96 -0.83 -5.65
C TYR A 37 -4.37 -0.27 -5.87
N ALA A 38 -5.24 -1.03 -6.54
CA ALA A 38 -6.59 -0.57 -6.89
C ALA A 38 -7.47 -0.34 -5.64
N MET A 39 -7.32 -1.20 -4.62
CA MET A 39 -8.11 -1.16 -3.40
C MET A 39 -7.90 0.13 -2.57
N PRO A 40 -6.66 0.52 -2.20
CA PRO A 40 -6.41 1.77 -1.49
C PRO A 40 -6.70 3.00 -2.36
N MET A 41 -6.48 2.94 -3.67
CA MET A 41 -6.82 4.05 -4.57
C MET A 41 -8.34 4.35 -4.57
N ASN A 42 -9.18 3.34 -4.30
CA ASN A 42 -10.62 3.49 -4.10
C ASN A 42 -10.97 3.93 -2.66
N ALA A 43 -10.30 3.39 -1.65
CA ALA A 43 -10.57 3.70 -0.24
C ALA A 43 -10.15 5.12 0.18
N TYR A 44 -9.02 5.59 -0.36
CA TYR A 44 -8.41 6.88 -0.02
C TYR A 44 -8.70 7.99 -1.03
N HIS A 45 -9.57 7.77 -2.01
CA HIS A 45 -9.79 8.71 -3.12
C HIS A 45 -10.07 10.15 -2.65
N ASP A 46 -10.76 10.29 -1.52
CA ASP A 46 -11.10 11.59 -0.93
C ASP A 46 -10.24 11.97 0.29
N GLU A 47 -9.31 11.09 0.70
CA GLU A 47 -8.46 11.31 1.87
C GLU A 47 -7.22 12.14 1.51
N ARG A 48 -6.92 13.16 2.32
CA ARG A 48 -5.70 13.99 2.18
C ARG A 48 -4.54 13.51 3.06
N THR A 49 -4.68 12.32 3.62
CA THR A 49 -3.84 11.78 4.66
C THR A 49 -2.65 11.06 4.03
N GLY A 50 -1.62 11.80 3.68
CA GLY A 50 -0.38 11.25 3.12
C GLY A 50 0.82 12.10 3.52
N ILE A 51 2.03 11.56 3.36
CA ILE A 51 3.25 12.32 3.64
C ILE A 51 3.45 13.34 2.53
N ARG A 52 3.57 14.62 2.92
CA ARG A 52 3.94 15.69 1.99
C ARG A 52 5.43 15.57 1.67
N ILE A 53 5.72 15.10 0.46
CA ILE A 53 7.09 15.02 -0.05
C ILE A 53 7.37 16.28 -0.86
N VAL A 54 8.33 17.06 -0.38
CA VAL A 54 8.89 18.16 -1.17
C VAL A 54 9.97 17.58 -2.07
N TYR A 55 9.75 17.63 -3.38
CA TYR A 55 10.67 17.12 -4.38
C TYR A 55 11.04 18.21 -5.40
N ARG A 56 12.19 18.02 -6.06
CA ARG A 56 12.59 18.80 -7.23
C ARG A 56 12.91 17.84 -8.36
N THR A 57 12.53 18.20 -9.58
CA THR A 57 12.83 17.43 -10.79
C THR A 57 14.11 17.91 -11.49
N ASP A 58 14.98 18.68 -10.80
CA ASP A 58 16.28 19.01 -11.37
C ASP A 58 17.14 17.74 -11.39
N GLY A 59 17.60 17.32 -12.56
CA GLY A 59 18.20 16.01 -12.84
C GLY A 59 19.50 15.64 -12.10
N HIS A 60 19.77 16.25 -10.94
CA HIS A 60 20.84 15.91 -10.01
C HIS A 60 20.25 15.53 -8.65
N LEU A 61 19.85 14.26 -8.54
CA LEU A 61 19.24 13.63 -7.36
C LEU A 61 20.04 13.75 -6.04
N LEU A 62 21.35 14.02 -6.07
CA LEU A 62 22.24 13.91 -4.91
C LEU A 62 22.65 15.24 -4.27
N ASN A 63 22.08 16.38 -4.69
CA ASN A 63 22.46 17.69 -4.13
C ASN A 63 21.44 18.20 -3.10
N SER A 64 21.57 17.77 -1.85
CA SER A 64 20.68 18.15 -0.74
C SER A 64 20.65 19.65 -0.44
N TRP A 65 21.74 20.38 -0.73
CA TRP A 65 21.81 21.84 -0.56
C TRP A 65 20.76 22.58 -1.42
N ARG A 66 20.38 22.00 -2.57
CA ARG A 66 19.36 22.58 -3.45
C ARG A 66 17.93 22.34 -3.01
N MET A 67 17.68 21.36 -2.14
CA MET A 67 16.37 21.19 -1.49
C MET A 67 16.11 22.26 -0.43
N GLN A 68 17.16 22.83 0.16
CA GLN A 68 17.06 23.90 1.17
C GLN A 68 16.86 25.30 0.57
N ALA A 69 17.13 25.48 -0.72
CA ALA A 69 16.90 26.74 -1.42
C ALA A 69 15.40 26.93 -1.69
N THR A 70 14.84 28.08 -1.31
CA THR A 70 13.39 28.43 -1.40
C THR A 70 12.82 28.41 -2.83
N THR A 71 13.62 28.17 -3.87
CA THR A 71 13.21 28.23 -5.27
C THR A 71 12.60 26.92 -5.79
N ARG A 72 11.31 26.98 -6.16
CA ARG A 72 10.52 26.02 -6.97
C ARG A 72 10.70 24.52 -6.63
N GLY A 73 10.52 24.17 -5.36
CA GLY A 73 10.16 22.79 -4.98
C GLY A 73 8.72 22.49 -5.36
N SER A 74 8.45 21.31 -5.92
CA SER A 74 7.10 20.76 -6.03
C SER A 74 6.78 20.01 -4.76
N THR A 75 5.53 20.08 -4.29
CA THR A 75 5.07 19.24 -3.18
C THR A 75 4.10 18.22 -3.72
N GLY A 76 4.46 16.95 -3.62
CA GLY A 76 3.55 15.82 -3.81
C GLY A 76 3.03 15.34 -2.46
N THR A 77 1.84 14.76 -2.44
CA THR A 77 1.38 13.99 -1.28
C THR A 77 1.42 12.53 -1.71
N GLU A 78 2.20 11.73 -1.02
CA GLU A 78 2.29 10.29 -1.26
C GLU A 78 1.60 9.59 -0.09
N HIS A 79 0.59 8.77 -0.39
CA HIS A 79 -0.30 8.18 0.60
C HIS A 79 0.20 6.78 1.03
N ASP A 80 0.64 5.98 0.06
CA ASP A 80 1.05 4.59 0.27
C ASP A 80 2.37 4.30 -0.43
N LEU A 81 3.26 3.57 0.25
CA LEU A 81 4.46 2.98 -0.35
C LEU A 81 4.25 1.48 -0.46
N LEU A 82 4.14 0.98 -1.70
CA LEU A 82 3.95 -0.44 -1.99
C LEU A 82 5.25 -1.08 -2.48
N PHE A 83 5.58 -2.24 -1.93
CA PHE A 83 6.66 -3.09 -2.43
C PHE A 83 6.26 -4.56 -2.42
N ALA A 84 6.09 -5.14 -3.61
CA ALA A 84 5.68 -6.54 -3.79
C ALA A 84 4.40 -6.88 -3.00
N ASP A 85 4.52 -7.64 -1.90
CA ASP A 85 3.45 -8.02 -0.98
C ASP A 85 3.32 -7.13 0.27
N ASP A 86 4.27 -6.21 0.48
CA ASP A 86 4.28 -5.29 1.63
C ASP A 86 3.69 -3.91 1.27
N CYS A 87 2.90 -3.35 2.19
CA CYS A 87 2.47 -1.95 2.17
C CYS A 87 2.93 -1.26 3.45
N ALA A 88 3.48 -0.05 3.30
CA ALA A 88 3.64 0.89 4.39
C ALA A 88 2.67 2.08 4.17
N LEU A 89 1.68 2.19 5.06
CA LEU A 89 0.82 3.37 5.15
C LEU A 89 1.63 4.52 5.76
N ASN A 90 1.65 5.66 5.08
CA ASN A 90 2.51 6.78 5.43
C ASN A 90 1.67 7.99 5.81
N THR A 91 1.53 8.22 7.12
CA THR A 91 0.75 9.33 7.68
C THR A 91 1.59 10.17 8.65
N VAL A 92 1.21 11.44 8.82
CA VAL A 92 1.97 12.40 9.66
C VAL A 92 1.60 12.27 11.15
N THR A 93 0.41 11.75 11.46
CA THR A 93 -0.08 11.61 12.83
C THR A 93 -0.61 10.20 13.11
N GLU A 94 -0.63 9.80 14.38
CA GLU A 94 -1.19 8.52 14.82
C GLU A 94 -2.70 8.43 14.55
N GLU A 95 -3.42 9.53 14.75
CA GLU A 95 -4.87 9.62 14.51
C GLU A 95 -5.19 9.41 13.01
N ASP A 96 -4.36 10.00 12.15
CA ASP A 96 -4.38 9.79 10.70
C ASP A 96 -4.02 8.34 10.32
N MET A 97 -3.09 7.70 11.02
CA MET A 97 -2.72 6.28 10.79
C MET A 97 -3.88 5.34 11.11
N HIS A 98 -4.57 5.59 12.23
CA HIS A 98 -5.73 4.79 12.64
C HIS A 98 -6.86 4.93 11.62
N ARG A 99 -7.17 6.16 11.22
CA ARG A 99 -8.19 6.44 10.20
C ARG A 99 -7.86 5.80 8.85
N SER A 100 -6.60 5.88 8.42
CA SER A 100 -6.14 5.25 7.18
C SER A 100 -6.30 3.73 7.24
N THR A 101 -5.96 3.11 8.38
CA THR A 101 -6.17 1.67 8.59
C THR A 101 -7.64 1.27 8.55
N ASP A 102 -8.54 2.06 9.15
CA ASP A 102 -9.99 1.80 9.11
C ASP A 102 -10.55 1.89 7.69
N LEU A 103 -10.10 2.89 6.92
CA LEU A 103 -10.47 3.06 5.51
C LEU A 103 -9.94 1.90 4.66
N PHE A 104 -8.71 1.45 4.89
CA PHE A 104 -8.15 0.27 4.25
C PHE A 104 -9.00 -0.98 4.55
N ALA A 105 -9.31 -1.24 5.82
CA ALA A 105 -10.13 -2.37 6.22
C ALA A 105 -11.54 -2.34 5.59
N ALA A 106 -12.16 -1.16 5.53
CA ALA A 106 -13.45 -0.97 4.85
C ALA A 106 -13.33 -1.19 3.33
N GLY A 107 -12.22 -0.76 2.71
CA GLY A 107 -11.90 -1.00 1.31
C GLY A 107 -11.75 -2.49 0.99
N CYS A 108 -11.09 -3.26 1.87
CA CYS A 108 -10.91 -4.70 1.72
C CYS A 108 -12.23 -5.45 1.61
N ALA A 109 -13.28 -5.00 2.31
CA ALA A 109 -14.58 -5.67 2.27
C ALA A 109 -15.28 -5.60 0.89
N ASN A 110 -14.80 -4.73 0.00
CA ASN A 110 -15.37 -4.51 -1.33
C ASN A 110 -14.67 -5.29 -2.46
N PHE A 111 -13.61 -6.05 -2.17
CA PHE A 111 -12.80 -6.79 -3.13
C PHE A 111 -12.62 -8.26 -2.72
#